data_AF-A0A9N8V3L5-F1
#
_entry.id   AF-A0A9N8V3L5-F1
#
_cell.length_a   1.000
_cell.length_b   1.000
_cell.length_c   1.000
_cell.angle_alpha   90.00
_cell.angle_beta   90.00
_cell.angle_gamma   90.00
#
_symmetry.space_group_name_H-M   'P 1'
#
loop_
_entity.id
_entity.type
_entity.pdbx_description
1 polymer ?
#
loop_
_entity_poly.entity_id
_entity_poly.type
_entity_poly.pdbx_seq_one_letter_code
_entity_poly.pdbx_strand_id
1 'polypeptide(L)'
;MFGPLNLLLILYIPLELDLGTVPFLLSFHKVSLLTNFEDAEDYLDWEIGVHGIWIEFVDDHNRRRTATFLPEVAEEQGWTKEETIDSCLRKSGFNGRITDRIRSRIVLTRYQSVKCIITYQEYLQYIVDNSNLNTKHENRKSNSKLYFDEFTIDELN
;
A
#
# COMPACT_ATOMS: atom_id res chain seq x y z
N MET A 1 -4.79 7.44 -32.91
CA MET A 1 -3.62 6.65 -32.43
C MET A 1 -3.54 6.89 -30.93
N PHE A 2 -4.32 6.13 -30.16
CA PHE A 2 -4.52 6.36 -28.72
C PHE A 2 -3.45 5.60 -27.94
N GLY A 3 -2.66 6.33 -27.13
CA GLY A 3 -1.74 5.75 -26.15
C GLY A 3 -2.47 5.42 -24.85
N PRO A 4 -2.03 4.41 -24.07
CA PRO A 4 -2.76 3.99 -22.89
C PRO A 4 -2.56 4.99 -21.74
N LEU A 5 -3.68 5.50 -21.25
CA LEU A 5 -3.84 6.13 -19.95
C LEU A 5 -3.43 5.12 -18.87
N ASN A 6 -2.30 5.34 -18.20
CA ASN A 6 -1.84 4.45 -17.12
C ASN A 6 -1.47 5.25 -15.87
N LEU A 7 -2.34 6.19 -15.50
CA LEU A 7 -2.25 6.88 -14.21
C LEU A 7 -3.62 7.41 -13.75
N LEU A 8 -4.66 6.57 -13.72
CA LEU A 8 -5.82 6.77 -12.85
C LEU A 8 -6.70 5.51 -12.81
N LEU A 9 -6.44 4.58 -11.90
CA LEU A 9 -7.48 3.83 -11.18
C LEU A 9 -6.84 3.05 -10.02
N ILE A 10 -6.86 3.68 -8.85
CA ILE A 10 -7.15 2.96 -7.62
C ILE A 10 -8.61 2.47 -7.80
N LEU A 11 -8.87 1.20 -7.47
CA LEU A 11 -10.13 0.46 -7.63
C LEU A 11 -10.36 -0.17 -9.00
N TYR A 12 -10.32 -1.50 -9.03
CA TYR A 12 -10.94 -2.31 -10.07
C TYR A 12 -12.46 -2.13 -9.98
N ILE A 13 -13.02 -1.17 -10.73
CA ILE A 13 -14.46 -1.12 -11.02
C ILE A 13 -14.62 -1.56 -12.48
N PRO A 14 -15.13 -2.77 -12.76
CA PRO A 14 -15.59 -3.10 -14.10
C PRO A 14 -16.86 -2.29 -14.38
N LEU A 15 -16.74 -1.36 -15.32
CA LEU A 15 -17.85 -0.62 -15.90
C LEU A 15 -18.67 -1.56 -16.80
N GLU A 16 -19.99 -1.36 -16.76
CA GLU A 16 -21.06 -2.08 -17.47
C GLU A 16 -21.63 -3.32 -16.74
N LEU A 17 -22.10 -3.09 -15.51
CA LEU A 17 -22.94 -4.03 -14.78
C LEU A 17 -24.41 -3.68 -15.01
N ASP A 18 -25.07 -4.55 -15.76
CA ASP A 18 -26.53 -4.59 -15.89
C ASP A 18 -27.16 -4.67 -14.48
N LEU A 19 -28.13 -3.80 -14.21
CA LEU A 19 -28.68 -3.47 -12.87
C LEU A 19 -29.38 -4.66 -12.15
N GLY A 20 -29.32 -5.88 -12.70
CA GLY A 20 -29.95 -7.08 -12.17
C GLY A 20 -29.04 -8.05 -11.40
N THR A 21 -27.71 -7.90 -11.40
CA THR A 21 -26.79 -8.98 -10.92
C THR A 21 -25.82 -8.57 -9.80
N VAL A 22 -26.02 -7.41 -9.16
CA VAL A 22 -25.09 -6.87 -8.14
C VAL A 22 -25.37 -7.15 -6.65
N PRO A 23 -26.13 -8.15 -6.19
CA PRO A 23 -26.21 -8.41 -4.74
C PRO A 23 -25.08 -9.29 -4.18
N PHE A 24 -24.00 -9.61 -4.92
CA PHE A 24 -22.98 -10.59 -4.45
C PHE A 24 -21.50 -10.22 -4.62
N LEU A 25 -21.16 -9.00 -5.02
CA LEU A 25 -19.76 -8.56 -4.98
C LEU A 25 -19.43 -8.08 -3.56
N LEU A 26 -18.95 -9.01 -2.74
CA LEU A 26 -18.21 -8.72 -1.52
C LEU A 26 -17.07 -7.76 -1.86
N SER A 27 -17.27 -6.47 -1.59
CA SER A 27 -16.24 -5.46 -1.77
C SER A 27 -15.21 -5.63 -0.65
N PHE A 28 -14.08 -6.25 -0.97
CA PHE A 28 -12.92 -6.34 -0.09
C PHE A 28 -12.08 -5.08 -0.25
N HIS A 29 -11.93 -4.31 0.82
CA HIS A 29 -11.05 -3.15 0.84
C HIS A 29 -9.72 -3.57 1.46
N LYS A 30 -8.61 -3.35 0.72
CA LYS A 30 -7.25 -3.64 1.20
C LYS A 30 -6.58 -2.33 1.62
N VAL A 31 -6.08 -2.29 2.86
CA VAL A 31 -5.28 -1.18 3.38
C VAL A 31 -3.93 -1.76 3.81
N SER A 32 -2.84 -1.16 3.36
CA SER A 32 -1.48 -1.53 3.76
C SER A 32 -0.86 -0.41 4.57
N LEU A 33 -0.45 -0.72 5.81
CA LEU A 33 0.34 0.17 6.65
C LEU A 33 1.82 -0.09 6.37
N LEU A 34 2.57 0.94 6.00
CA LEU A 34 3.99 0.84 5.70
C LEU A 34 4.79 1.12 6.96
N THR A 35 5.73 0.24 7.30
CA THR A 35 6.54 0.28 8.52
C THR A 35 8.00 -0.03 8.20
N ASN A 36 8.89 0.20 9.17
CA ASN A 36 10.30 -0.20 9.11
C ASN A 36 11.03 0.30 7.85
N PHE A 37 10.98 1.62 7.63
CA PHE A 37 11.70 2.26 6.53
C PHE A 37 13.19 2.31 6.82
N GLU A 38 13.98 1.77 5.91
CA GLU A 38 15.44 1.71 6.00
C GLU A 38 16.06 2.08 4.65
N ASP A 39 17.13 2.86 4.68
CA ASP A 39 17.94 3.09 3.49
C ASP A 39 18.74 1.83 3.17
N ALA A 40 18.65 1.38 1.92
CA ALA A 40 19.38 0.22 1.44
C ALA A 40 20.79 0.61 0.98
N GLU A 41 21.76 -0.30 1.14
CA GLU A 41 23.15 -0.05 0.73
C GLU A 41 23.30 -0.04 -0.81
N ASP A 42 22.50 -0.86 -1.48
CA ASP A 42 22.47 -0.99 -2.94
C ASP A 42 21.03 -1.13 -3.46
N TYR A 43 20.82 -0.87 -4.76
CA TYR A 43 19.49 -1.01 -5.39
C TYR A 43 18.97 -2.46 -5.39
N LEU A 44 19.80 -3.44 -5.04
CA LEU A 44 19.42 -4.86 -4.87
C LEU A 44 19.36 -5.32 -3.41
N ASP A 45 19.65 -4.43 -2.44
CA ASP A 45 19.67 -4.71 -1.00
C ASP A 45 18.26 -4.66 -0.37
N TRP A 46 17.40 -5.57 -0.84
CA TRP A 46 16.06 -5.82 -0.32
C TRP A 46 15.68 -7.29 -0.58
N GLU A 47 14.57 -7.78 -0.01
CA GLU A 47 14.18 -9.19 -0.12
C GLU A 47 12.77 -9.31 -0.69
N ILE A 48 12.59 -10.17 -1.70
CA ILE A 48 11.30 -10.38 -2.38
C ILE A 48 10.32 -11.03 -1.40
N GLY A 49 9.08 -10.54 -1.37
CA GLY A 49 8.03 -11.03 -0.47
C GLY A 49 8.11 -10.46 0.96
N VAL A 50 9.27 -9.90 1.35
CA VAL A 50 9.47 -9.29 2.68
C VAL A 50 9.44 -7.77 2.59
N HIS A 51 10.19 -7.21 1.65
CA HIS A 51 10.42 -5.77 1.54
C HIS A 51 9.69 -5.18 0.34
N GLY A 52 8.96 -4.10 0.59
CA GLY A 52 8.59 -3.11 -0.40
C GLY A 52 9.77 -2.19 -0.68
N ILE A 53 9.75 -1.57 -1.84
CA ILE A 53 10.82 -0.69 -2.31
C ILE A 53 10.24 0.68 -2.64
N TRP A 54 10.96 1.72 -2.25
CA TRP A 54 10.79 3.07 -2.73
C TRP A 54 12.12 3.49 -3.36
N ILE A 55 12.11 3.71 -4.67
CA ILE A 55 13.28 4.19 -5.39
C ILE A 55 13.19 5.70 -5.64
N GLU A 56 14.34 6.35 -5.57
CA GLU A 56 14.55 7.73 -5.99
C GLU A 56 15.78 7.80 -6.90
N PHE A 57 15.68 8.55 -8.01
CA PHE A 57 16.82 8.80 -8.88
C PHE A 57 16.63 10.09 -9.68
N VAL A 58 17.72 10.57 -10.29
CA VAL A 58 17.71 11.69 -11.23
C VAL A 58 17.99 11.18 -12.63
N ASP A 59 17.08 11.46 -13.57
CA ASP A 59 17.25 11.07 -14.97
C ASP A 59 18.27 11.96 -15.71
N ASP A 60 18.65 11.58 -16.93
CA ASP A 60 19.63 12.35 -17.72
C ASP A 60 19.14 13.74 -18.13
N HIS A 61 17.85 14.04 -17.96
CA HIS A 61 17.27 15.38 -18.14
C HIS A 61 17.20 16.15 -16.83
N ASN A 62 17.93 15.70 -15.81
CA ASN A 62 17.99 16.29 -14.47
C ASN A 62 16.61 16.34 -13.76
N ARG A 63 15.70 15.40 -14.08
CA ARG A 63 14.41 15.29 -13.41
C ARG A 63 14.49 14.25 -12.30
N ARG A 64 14.15 14.64 -11.08
CA ARG A 64 13.97 13.73 -9.97
C ARG A 64 12.71 12.89 -10.18
N ARG A 65 12.82 11.59 -9.98
CA ARG A 65 11.75 10.61 -10.15
C ARG A 65 11.71 9.68 -8.97
N THR A 66 10.52 9.23 -8.65
CA THR A 66 10.28 8.23 -7.62
C THR A 66 9.31 7.16 -8.11
N ALA A 67 9.42 5.97 -7.57
CA ALA A 67 8.43 4.91 -7.72
C ALA A 67 8.45 4.01 -6.49
N THR A 68 7.33 3.37 -6.23
CA THR A 68 7.19 2.43 -5.11
C THR A 68 6.50 1.15 -5.56
N PHE A 69 6.93 0.03 -4.99
CA PHE A 69 6.24 -1.26 -5.05
C PHE A 69 6.14 -1.86 -3.65
N LEU A 70 4.97 -2.42 -3.36
CA LEU A 70 4.70 -3.10 -2.11
C LEU A 70 5.42 -4.47 -2.07
N PRO A 71 5.63 -5.05 -0.87
CA PRO A 71 6.35 -6.32 -0.71
C PRO A 71 5.83 -7.46 -1.60
N GLU A 72 4.50 -7.54 -1.79
CA GLU A 72 3.89 -8.63 -2.55
C GLU A 72 4.08 -8.52 -4.07
N VAL A 73 4.38 -7.33 -4.60
CA VAL A 73 4.31 -7.10 -6.06
C VAL A 73 5.33 -7.93 -6.82
N ALA A 74 6.57 -7.99 -6.34
CA ALA A 74 7.63 -8.74 -7.01
C ALA A 74 7.34 -10.25 -6.99
N GLU A 75 6.85 -10.75 -5.87
CA GLU A 75 6.50 -12.16 -5.69
C GLU A 75 5.28 -12.56 -6.56
N GLU A 76 4.21 -11.77 -6.54
CA GLU A 76 2.98 -12.02 -7.32
C GLU A 76 3.25 -12.04 -8.83
N GLN A 77 4.20 -11.24 -9.31
CA GLN A 77 4.59 -11.21 -10.72
C GLN A 77 5.66 -12.25 -11.07
N GLY A 78 6.29 -12.89 -10.08
CA GLY A 78 7.42 -13.79 -10.27
C GLY A 78 8.66 -13.06 -10.82
N TRP A 79 8.84 -11.78 -10.50
CA TRP A 79 9.97 -10.98 -10.97
C TRP A 79 11.20 -11.18 -10.10
N THR A 80 12.36 -11.14 -10.74
CA THR A 80 13.64 -10.96 -10.06
C THR A 80 13.77 -9.54 -9.50
N LYS A 81 14.77 -9.31 -8.64
CA LYS A 81 15.02 -7.97 -8.09
C LYS A 81 15.32 -6.95 -9.19
N GLU A 82 16.11 -7.32 -10.19
CA GLU A 82 16.45 -6.44 -11.33
C GLU A 82 15.22 -6.11 -12.18
N GLU A 83 14.40 -7.10 -12.51
CA GLU A 83 13.15 -6.88 -13.27
C GLU A 83 12.17 -5.98 -12.50
N THR A 84 12.12 -6.13 -11.18
CA THR A 84 11.31 -5.27 -10.30
C THR A 84 11.82 -3.82 -10.36
N ILE A 85 13.14 -3.62 -10.27
CA ILE A 85 13.75 -2.29 -10.37
C ILE A 85 13.51 -1.66 -11.74
N ASP A 86 13.70 -2.41 -12.82
CA ASP A 86 13.44 -1.95 -14.18
C ASP A 86 11.97 -1.56 -14.38
N SER A 87 11.05 -2.36 -13.83
CA SER A 87 9.62 -2.06 -13.82
C SER A 87 9.29 -0.81 -13.00
N CYS A 88 9.95 -0.62 -11.86
CA CYS A 88 9.86 0.59 -11.04
C CYS A 88 10.36 1.83 -11.79
N LEU A 89 11.50 1.74 -12.50
CA LEU A 89 12.02 2.80 -13.34
C LEU A 89 10.99 3.19 -14.41
N ARG A 90 10.39 2.22 -15.11
CA ARG A 90 9.32 2.48 -16.09
C ARG A 90 8.10 3.13 -15.43
N LYS A 91 7.68 2.63 -14.27
CA LYS A 91 6.54 3.16 -13.50
C LYS A 91 6.76 4.61 -13.03
N SER A 92 8.00 5.00 -12.75
CA SER A 92 8.36 6.39 -12.42
C SER A 92 8.20 7.38 -13.58
N GLY A 93 7.85 6.88 -14.78
CA GLY A 93 7.75 7.65 -16.02
C GLY A 93 9.09 7.83 -16.74
N PHE A 94 10.11 7.03 -16.41
CA PHE A 94 11.37 7.02 -17.15
C PHE A 94 11.22 6.24 -18.46
N ASN A 95 11.29 6.97 -19.58
CA ASN A 95 11.14 6.41 -20.93
C ASN A 95 12.49 6.19 -21.65
N GLY A 96 13.61 6.51 -20.99
CA GLY A 96 14.95 6.32 -21.54
C GLY A 96 15.36 4.85 -21.63
N ARG A 97 16.57 4.61 -22.14
CA ARG A 97 17.18 3.28 -22.11
C ARG A 97 17.62 2.99 -20.67
N ILE A 98 17.17 1.86 -20.13
CA ILE A 98 17.65 1.37 -18.84
C ILE A 98 19.07 0.84 -19.03
N THR A 99 20.01 1.38 -18.27
CA THR A 99 21.44 1.06 -18.32
C THR A 99 21.98 0.94 -16.90
N ASP A 100 23.11 0.30 -16.70
CA ASP A 100 23.69 0.16 -15.35
C ASP A 100 24.04 1.52 -14.73
N ARG A 101 24.27 2.53 -15.57
CA ARG A 101 24.44 3.93 -15.13
C ARG A 101 23.19 4.51 -14.47
N ILE A 102 21.98 4.18 -14.95
CA ILE A 102 20.76 4.68 -14.29
C ILE A 102 20.46 3.87 -13.03
N ARG A 103 20.73 2.55 -13.05
CA ARG A 103 20.55 1.67 -11.87
C ARG A 103 21.45 2.07 -10.71
N SER A 104 22.73 2.34 -10.98
CA SER A 104 23.70 2.83 -9.98
C SER A 104 23.40 4.23 -9.42
N ARG A 105 22.45 4.98 -10.00
CA ARG A 105 21.99 6.27 -9.47
C ARG A 105 20.76 6.15 -8.59
N ILE A 106 20.22 4.94 -8.43
CA ILE A 106 19.06 4.69 -7.60
C ILE A 106 19.49 4.77 -6.14
N VAL A 107 18.81 5.62 -5.39
CA VAL A 107 18.73 5.56 -3.93
C VAL A 107 17.49 4.74 -3.61
N LEU A 108 17.66 3.63 -2.91
CA LEU A 108 16.58 2.73 -2.55
C LEU A 108 16.32 2.81 -1.04
N THR A 109 15.08 3.02 -0.67
CA THR A 109 14.57 2.83 0.69
C THR A 109 13.70 1.59 0.68
N ARG A 110 14.02 0.61 1.51
CA ARG A 110 13.20 -0.58 1.72
C ARG A 110 12.26 -0.36 2.90
N TYR A 111 11.10 -1.00 2.87
CA TYR A 111 10.13 -0.95 3.96
C TYR A 111 9.36 -2.25 4.04
N GLN A 112 8.70 -2.50 5.16
CA GLN A 112 7.78 -3.62 5.32
C GLN A 112 6.33 -3.11 5.30
N SER A 113 5.37 -3.99 5.07
CA SER A 113 3.97 -3.60 5.15
C SER A 113 3.12 -4.61 5.89
N VAL A 114 2.24 -4.12 6.75
CA VAL A 114 1.18 -4.92 7.37
C VAL A 114 -0.10 -4.69 6.60
N LYS A 115 -0.67 -5.78 6.08
CA LYS A 115 -1.89 -5.75 5.28
C LYS A 115 -3.10 -6.04 6.16
N CYS A 116 -4.06 -5.13 6.16
CA CYS A 116 -5.38 -5.36 6.71
C CYS A 116 -6.38 -5.46 5.56
N ILE A 117 -7.18 -6.53 5.59
CA ILE A 117 -8.26 -6.74 4.63
C ILE A 117 -9.53 -6.85 5.45
N ILE A 118 -10.49 -5.96 5.17
CA ILE A 118 -11.81 -6.02 5.79
C ILE A 118 -12.87 -6.09 4.68
N THR A 119 -13.81 -7.00 4.86
CA THR A 119 -15.02 -7.06 4.02
C THR A 119 -15.98 -5.96 4.44
N TYR A 120 -16.86 -5.56 3.52
CA TYR A 120 -17.95 -4.65 3.88
C TYR A 120 -18.82 -5.19 5.03
N GLN A 121 -19.08 -6.48 5.07
CA GLN A 121 -19.86 -7.11 6.13
C GLN A 121 -19.17 -7.03 7.50
N GLU A 122 -17.86 -7.29 7.55
CA GLU A 122 -17.06 -7.14 8.78
C GLU A 122 -17.00 -5.68 9.23
N TYR A 123 -16.90 -4.74 8.29
CA TYR A 123 -16.95 -3.31 8.62
C TYR A 123 -18.30 -2.89 9.22
N LEU A 124 -19.42 -3.34 8.64
CA LEU A 124 -20.74 -3.09 9.21
C LEU A 124 -20.88 -3.69 10.61
N GLN A 125 -20.38 -4.92 10.81
CA GLN A 125 -20.37 -5.56 12.12
C GLN A 125 -19.54 -4.75 13.13
N TYR A 126 -18.36 -4.27 12.73
CA TYR A 126 -17.53 -3.40 13.57
C TYR A 126 -18.25 -2.12 14.01
N ILE A 127 -18.96 -1.44 13.09
CA ILE A 127 -19.75 -0.25 13.46
C ILE A 127 -20.81 -0.60 14.51
N VAL A 128 -21.54 -1.70 14.29
CA VAL A 128 -22.60 -2.13 15.21
C VAL A 128 -22.02 -2.44 16.58
N ASP A 129 -20.92 -3.21 16.65
CA ASP A 129 -20.30 -3.59 17.90
C ASP A 129 -19.73 -2.38 18.67
N ASN A 130 -19.10 -1.43 17.97
CA ASN A 130 -18.59 -0.21 18.61
C ASN A 130 -19.71 0.75 19.05
N SER A 131 -20.82 0.81 18.32
CA SER A 131 -22.00 1.57 18.75
C SER A 131 -22.61 1.00 20.04
N ASN A 132 -22.60 -0.33 20.18
CA ASN A 132 -23.07 -1.06 21.37
C ASN A 132 -22.08 -0.93 22.55
N LEU A 133 -20.78 -0.83 22.28
CA LEU A 133 -19.76 -0.57 23.29
C LEU A 133 -19.85 0.85 23.84
N ASN A 134 -20.06 1.84 22.98
CA ASN A 134 -20.25 3.23 23.41
C ASN A 134 -21.53 3.38 24.27
N THR A 135 -22.64 2.75 23.89
CA THR A 135 -23.86 2.74 24.73
C THR A 135 -23.69 1.96 26.04
N LYS A 136 -22.89 0.89 26.07
CA LYS A 136 -22.53 0.20 27.34
C LYS A 136 -21.58 1.04 28.20
N HIS A 137 -20.64 1.78 27.60
CA HIS A 137 -19.75 2.69 28.33
C HIS A 137 -20.50 3.90 28.90
N GLU A 138 -21.51 4.43 28.21
CA GLU A 138 -22.40 5.47 28.75
C GLU A 138 -23.28 4.93 29.89
N ASN A 139 -23.80 3.70 29.78
CA ASN A 139 -24.55 3.04 30.86
C ASN A 139 -23.67 2.61 32.05
N ARG A 140 -22.36 2.41 31.86
CA ARG A 140 -21.39 2.21 32.96
C ARG A 140 -20.90 3.52 33.59
N LYS A 141 -20.73 4.59 32.80
CA LYS A 141 -20.33 5.92 33.29
C LYS A 141 -21.42 6.59 34.13
N SER A 142 -22.68 6.19 33.99
CA SER A 142 -23.76 6.63 34.88
C SER A 142 -23.72 5.96 36.27
N ASN A 143 -22.88 4.93 36.48
CA ASN A 143 -22.74 4.23 37.77
C ASN A 143 -21.33 4.24 38.39
N SER A 144 -20.32 4.83 37.75
CA SER A 144 -19.05 5.11 38.43
C SER A 144 -18.34 6.28 37.76
N LYS A 145 -18.14 7.31 38.57
CA LYS A 145 -17.60 8.61 38.19
C LYS A 145 -16.08 8.48 37.99
N LEU A 146 -15.63 8.88 36.80
CA LEU A 146 -14.30 9.40 36.45
C LEU A 146 -13.06 8.52 36.70
N TYR A 147 -12.58 7.83 35.66
CA TYR A 147 -11.14 7.67 35.37
C TYR A 147 -10.91 7.64 33.84
N PHE A 148 -10.31 8.74 33.34
CA PHE A 148 -9.21 8.92 32.35
C PHE A 148 -8.70 7.69 31.57
N ASP A 149 -8.09 7.71 30.38
CA ASP A 149 -7.83 8.67 29.29
C ASP A 149 -7.12 7.88 28.16
N GLU A 150 -7.00 8.48 26.96
CA GLU A 150 -5.89 8.36 25.98
C GLU A 150 -5.46 6.97 25.47
N PHE A 151 -5.73 6.70 24.18
CA PHE A 151 -5.26 5.52 23.45
C PHE A 151 -3.84 5.79 22.92
N THR A 152 -2.81 5.33 23.64
CA THR A 152 -1.41 5.42 23.19
C THR A 152 -1.12 4.33 22.16
N ILE A 153 -0.65 4.75 20.99
CA ILE A 153 -0.15 3.86 19.92
C ILE A 153 1.30 3.49 20.29
N ASP A 154 1.51 2.44 21.09
CA ASP A 154 2.86 1.95 21.45
C ASP A 154 2.99 0.41 21.50
N GLU A 155 2.05 -0.36 20.95
CA GLU A 155 2.14 -1.84 20.93
C GLU A 155 2.21 -2.43 19.53
N LEU A 156 3.25 -2.03 18.78
CA LEU A 156 3.78 -2.80 17.66
C LEU A 156 5.29 -2.93 17.84
N ASN A 157 5.71 -3.93 18.63
CA ASN A 157 7.05 -4.50 18.60
C ASN A 157 6.97 -5.90 17.98
#